data_AF-A0A9P0Q7V3-F1
#
_entry.id   AF-A0A9P0Q7V3-F1
#
_cell.length_a   1.000
_cell.length_b   1.000
_cell.length_c   1.000
_cell.angle_alpha   90.00
_cell.angle_beta   90.00
_cell.angle_gamma   90.00
#
_symmetry.space_group_name_H-M   'P 1'
#
loop_
_entity.id
_entity.type
_entity.pdbx_description
1 polymer ?
#
loop_
_entity_poly.entity_id
_entity_poly.type
_entity_poly.pdbx_seq_one_letter_code
_entity_poly.pdbx_strand_id
1 'polypeptide(L)'
;MSRKCVNNPDQFCYVCGDVTFASQRRSITPLITKAYQLYFGCKLGDQDKQWAPHICCNTCASSLRSWLNGKKRSMRFAVPMVWREPTNHINDCYFCMVPCVGQATGMSKKKKSVINYPNIPSAMRPVPHKNESDHGDRVIRQEEDMPSTSRDPDFIPSTSCHQPHKITQSELNDLVRDLELPKCKAELLGSRLRQWNLLEKT
;
A
#
# COMPACT_ATOMS: atom_id res chain seq x y z
N MET A 1 -19.26 18.95 19.14
CA MET A 1 -18.17 19.50 18.30
C MET A 1 -17.86 18.52 17.20
N SER A 2 -18.15 18.85 15.93
CA SER A 2 -17.73 18.04 14.79
C SER A 2 -16.20 17.99 14.78
N ARG A 3 -15.61 16.83 15.12
CA ARG A 3 -14.17 16.66 15.12
C ARG A 3 -13.74 16.60 13.65
N LYS A 4 -13.17 17.69 13.14
CA LYS A 4 -12.58 17.68 11.79
C LYS A 4 -11.40 16.71 11.75
N CYS A 5 -11.18 16.08 10.61
CA CYS A 5 -10.00 15.24 10.39
C CYS A 5 -8.71 16.03 10.62
N VAL A 6 -7.67 15.36 11.12
CA VAL A 6 -6.32 15.93 11.29
C VAL A 6 -5.76 16.36 9.94
N ASN A 7 -5.87 15.49 8.93
CA ASN A 7 -5.50 15.79 7.56
C ASN A 7 -6.74 16.03 6.69
N ASN A 8 -6.60 16.88 5.68
CA ASN A 8 -7.63 17.05 4.66
C ASN A 8 -7.66 15.79 3.74
N PRO A 9 -8.83 15.20 3.46
CA PRO A 9 -8.97 14.04 2.56
C PRO A 9 -8.32 14.25 1.18
N ASP A 10 -8.35 15.45 0.62
CA ASP A 10 -7.74 15.78 -0.68
C ASP A 10 -6.20 15.89 -0.64
N GLN A 11 -5.60 15.58 0.50
CA GLN A 11 -4.17 15.29 0.59
C GLN A 11 -3.86 13.85 0.21
N PHE A 12 -4.86 13.01 0.00
CA PHE A 12 -4.72 11.59 -0.32
C PHE A 12 -5.30 11.26 -1.69
N CYS A 13 -4.69 10.30 -2.37
CA CYS A 13 -5.17 9.81 -3.65
C CYS A 13 -6.37 8.90 -3.42
N TYR A 14 -7.50 9.20 -4.07
CA TYR A 14 -8.67 8.33 -4.03
C TYR A 14 -8.36 6.90 -4.49
N VAL A 15 -7.55 6.74 -5.55
CA VAL A 15 -7.35 5.44 -6.20
C VAL A 15 -6.40 4.52 -5.42
N CYS A 16 -5.37 5.07 -4.76
CA CYS A 16 -4.33 4.28 -4.10
C CYS A 16 -4.13 4.57 -2.61
N GLY A 17 -4.81 5.56 -2.03
CA GLY A 17 -4.71 5.92 -0.61
C GLY A 17 -3.45 6.71 -0.23
N ASP A 18 -2.49 6.86 -1.14
CA ASP A 18 -1.23 7.56 -0.88
C ASP A 18 -1.41 9.06 -0.66
N VAL A 19 -0.53 9.63 0.15
CA VAL A 19 -0.32 11.08 0.21
C VAL A 19 0.06 11.66 -1.15
N THR A 20 -0.50 12.84 -1.43
CA THR A 20 -0.27 13.65 -2.63
C THR A 20 0.19 15.05 -2.28
N PHE A 21 1.30 15.45 -2.91
CA PHE A 21 1.78 16.82 -2.89
C PHE A 21 1.04 17.65 -3.95
N ALA A 22 0.87 18.95 -3.72
CA ALA A 22 0.08 19.82 -4.59
C ALA A 22 0.44 19.68 -6.09
N SER A 23 1.72 19.62 -6.42
CA SER A 23 2.20 19.44 -7.81
C SER A 23 1.83 18.09 -8.44
N GLN A 24 1.56 17.07 -7.62
CA GLN A 24 1.21 15.71 -8.04
C GLN A 24 -0.29 15.45 -7.98
N ARG A 25 -1.11 16.37 -7.47
CA ARG A 25 -2.57 16.22 -7.46
C ARG A 25 -3.14 16.38 -8.86
N ARG A 26 -4.14 15.57 -9.17
CA ARG A 26 -4.91 15.62 -10.41
C ARG A 26 -6.38 15.56 -10.05
N SER A 27 -7.18 16.36 -10.74
CA SER A 27 -8.63 16.22 -10.69
C SER A 27 -9.05 14.89 -11.30
N ILE A 28 -10.12 14.32 -10.78
CA ILE A 28 -10.70 13.10 -11.34
C ILE A 28 -11.63 13.52 -12.49
N THR A 29 -11.08 13.53 -13.70
CA THR A 29 -11.81 13.93 -14.92
C THR A 29 -12.72 12.81 -15.41
N PRO A 30 -13.72 13.08 -16.28
CA PRO A 30 -14.58 12.04 -16.85
C PRO A 30 -13.82 10.91 -17.54
N LEU A 31 -12.68 11.23 -18.17
CA LEU A 31 -11.79 10.23 -18.76
C LEU A 31 -11.18 9.29 -17.70
N ILE A 32 -10.74 9.84 -16.57
CA ILE A 32 -10.19 9.04 -15.45
C ILE A 32 -11.31 8.19 -14.83
N THR A 33 -12.50 8.76 -14.64
CA THR A 33 -13.68 8.03 -14.14
C THR A 33 -14.02 6.85 -15.05
N LYS A 34 -14.04 7.05 -16.37
CA LYS A 34 -14.26 5.99 -17.36
C LYS A 34 -13.17 4.92 -17.31
N ALA A 35 -11.90 5.32 -17.29
CA ALA A 35 -10.77 4.40 -17.20
C ALA A 35 -10.81 3.55 -15.92
N TYR A 36 -11.10 4.19 -14.78
CA TYR A 36 -11.24 3.53 -13.48
C TYR A 36 -12.33 2.47 -13.52
N GLN A 37 -13.51 2.80 -14.05
CA GLN A 37 -14.63 1.87 -14.14
C GLN A 37 -14.33 0.68 -15.05
N LEU A 38 -13.72 0.93 -16.21
CA LEU A 38 -13.36 -0.14 -17.14
C LEU A 38 -12.27 -1.06 -16.57
N TYR A 39 -11.31 -0.51 -15.82
CA TYR A 39 -10.21 -1.30 -15.26
C TYR A 39 -10.64 -2.12 -14.03
N PHE A 40 -11.27 -1.47 -13.05
CA PHE A 40 -11.59 -2.10 -11.76
C PHE A 40 -12.98 -2.76 -11.74
N GLY A 41 -13.81 -2.53 -12.76
CA GLY A 41 -15.17 -3.07 -12.83
C GLY A 41 -16.16 -2.42 -11.86
N CYS A 42 -15.80 -1.31 -11.21
CA CYS A 42 -16.65 -0.60 -10.26
C CYS A 42 -16.69 0.91 -10.53
N LYS A 43 -17.80 1.55 -10.18
CA LYS A 43 -17.94 3.00 -10.33
C LYS A 43 -17.10 3.72 -9.27
N LEU A 44 -16.59 4.89 -9.63
CA LEU A 44 -15.99 5.83 -8.69
C LEU A 44 -17.10 6.38 -7.78
N GLY A 45 -17.05 6.04 -6.49
CA GLY A 45 -18.08 6.35 -5.51
C GLY A 45 -17.75 7.56 -4.63
N ASP A 46 -18.76 8.05 -3.92
CA ASP A 46 -18.65 8.97 -2.79
C ASP A 46 -17.92 10.30 -3.09
N GLN A 47 -17.88 10.72 -4.35
CA GLN A 47 -17.28 11.99 -4.77
C GLN A 47 -18.12 13.23 -4.39
N ASP A 48 -19.28 13.03 -3.79
CA ASP A 48 -20.10 14.05 -3.15
C ASP A 48 -19.89 14.08 -1.62
N LYS A 49 -19.12 13.13 -1.07
CA LYS A 49 -18.94 12.95 0.36
C LYS A 49 -17.65 13.59 0.83
N GLN A 50 -17.78 14.51 1.78
CA GLN A 50 -16.64 15.21 2.40
C GLN A 50 -15.65 14.28 3.12
N TRP A 51 -16.06 13.06 3.47
CA TRP A 51 -15.18 12.07 4.08
C TRP A 51 -14.34 11.27 3.07
N ALA A 52 -14.58 11.41 1.76
CA ALA A 52 -13.79 10.74 0.73
C ALA A 52 -12.82 11.73 0.06
N PRO A 53 -11.70 11.26 -0.51
CA PRO A 53 -10.86 12.11 -1.36
C PRO A 53 -11.51 12.40 -2.72
N HIS A 54 -11.33 13.61 -3.23
CA HIS A 54 -11.87 14.06 -4.54
C HIS A 54 -10.78 14.20 -5.61
N ILE A 55 -9.56 13.82 -5.27
CA ILE A 55 -8.39 13.94 -6.13
C ILE A 55 -7.69 12.59 -6.29
N CYS A 56 -6.88 12.49 -7.34
CA CYS A 56 -5.98 11.36 -7.52
C CYS A 56 -4.53 11.85 -7.71
N CYS A 57 -3.56 10.97 -7.46
CA CYS A 57 -2.16 11.28 -7.72
C CYS A 57 -1.84 11.17 -9.22
N ASN A 58 -0.83 11.91 -9.68
CA ASN A 58 -0.36 11.88 -11.06
C ASN A 58 -0.01 10.45 -11.52
N THR A 59 0.57 9.62 -10.65
CA THR A 59 0.91 8.23 -10.97
C THR A 59 -0.33 7.40 -11.32
N CYS A 60 -1.40 7.51 -10.52
CA CYS A 60 -2.65 6.80 -10.79
C CYS A 60 -3.34 7.34 -12.04
N ALA A 61 -3.44 8.67 -12.18
CA ALA A 61 -4.03 9.32 -13.34
C ALA A 61 -3.34 8.91 -14.64
N SER A 62 -2.01 8.98 -14.68
CA SER A 62 -1.21 8.60 -15.84
C SER A 62 -1.29 7.10 -16.11
N SER A 63 -1.27 6.25 -15.08
CA SER A 63 -1.36 4.80 -15.27
C SER A 63 -2.71 4.38 -15.86
N LEU A 64 -3.81 4.95 -15.37
CA LEU A 64 -5.15 4.70 -15.91
C LEU A 64 -5.27 5.18 -17.36
N ARG A 65 -4.76 6.37 -17.68
CA ARG A 65 -4.75 6.90 -19.06
C ARG A 65 -3.92 6.02 -19.99
N SER A 66 -2.71 5.65 -19.57
CA SER A 66 -1.83 4.79 -20.37
C SER A 66 -2.44 3.40 -20.57
N TRP A 67 -3.10 2.84 -19.56
CA TRP A 67 -3.83 1.58 -19.70
C TRP A 67 -4.99 1.70 -20.68
N LEU A 68 -5.83 2.74 -20.55
CA LEU A 68 -6.95 2.97 -21.46
C LEU A 68 -6.51 3.11 -22.93
N ASN A 69 -5.32 3.66 -23.14
CA ASN A 69 -4.72 3.84 -24.46
C ASN A 69 -3.88 2.63 -24.93
N GLY A 70 -3.89 1.50 -24.21
CA GLY A 70 -3.13 0.31 -24.56
C GLY A 70 -1.60 0.41 -24.38
N LYS A 71 -1.10 1.51 -23.80
CA LYS A 71 0.34 1.73 -23.56
C LYS A 71 0.85 1.05 -22.29
N LYS A 72 -0.03 0.66 -21.37
CA LYS A 72 0.31 -0.03 -20.12
C LYS A 72 -0.57 -1.27 -19.97
N ARG A 73 0.02 -2.41 -19.59
CA ARG A 73 -0.70 -3.68 -19.45
C ARG A 73 -1.67 -3.71 -18.27
N SER A 74 -1.25 -3.18 -17.12
CA SER A 74 -2.03 -3.21 -15.87
C SER A 74 -1.69 -2.03 -14.97
N MET A 75 -2.56 -1.72 -14.01
CA MET A 75 -2.25 -0.95 -12.81
C MET A 75 -1.36 -1.78 -11.86
N ARG A 76 -0.88 -1.15 -10.78
CA ARG A 76 -0.07 -1.81 -9.74
C ARG A 76 -0.89 -2.71 -8.80
N PHE A 77 -2.22 -2.68 -8.91
CA PHE A 77 -3.12 -3.40 -8.04
C PHE A 77 -4.40 -3.78 -8.80
N ALA A 78 -4.98 -4.90 -8.41
CA ALA A 78 -6.22 -5.43 -8.97
C ALA A 78 -7.46 -4.78 -8.34
N VAL A 79 -7.37 -4.42 -7.06
CA VAL A 79 -8.45 -3.76 -6.32
C VAL A 79 -7.93 -2.39 -5.87
N PRO A 80 -8.65 -1.30 -6.15
CA PRO A 80 -8.24 0.04 -5.72
C PRO A 80 -8.47 0.22 -4.23
N MET A 81 -8.02 1.36 -3.69
CA MET A 81 -8.37 1.76 -2.33
C MET A 81 -9.90 1.80 -2.18
N VAL A 82 -10.41 1.21 -1.10
CA VAL A 82 -11.85 1.23 -0.78
C VAL A 82 -12.08 2.17 0.38
N TRP A 83 -12.95 3.16 0.18
CA TRP A 83 -13.32 4.16 1.18
C TRP A 83 -14.73 3.88 1.72
N ARG A 84 -14.92 4.10 3.01
CA ARG A 84 -16.21 4.12 3.70
C ARG A 84 -16.22 5.25 4.71
N GLU A 85 -17.41 5.65 5.15
CA GLU A 85 -17.55 6.68 6.17
C GLU A 85 -16.90 6.22 7.49
N PRO A 86 -15.98 7.02 8.07
CA PRO A 86 -15.32 6.68 9.33
C PRO A 86 -16.31 6.71 10.50
N THR A 87 -16.30 5.68 11.35
CA THR A 87 -17.16 5.65 12.54
C THR A 87 -16.69 6.60 13.63
N ASN A 88 -15.39 6.89 13.67
CA ASN A 88 -14.77 7.81 14.63
C ASN A 88 -13.40 8.31 14.16
N HIS A 89 -12.91 9.38 14.76
CA HIS A 89 -11.63 10.02 14.40
C HIS A 89 -10.40 9.50 15.17
N ILE A 90 -10.54 8.44 15.97
CA ILE A 90 -9.49 7.92 16.85
C ILE A 90 -8.81 6.70 16.22
N ASN A 91 -9.59 5.68 15.85
CA ASN A 91 -9.08 4.40 15.37
C ASN A 91 -9.71 3.92 14.05
N ASP A 92 -10.66 4.68 13.50
CA ASP A 92 -11.36 4.32 12.26
C ASP A 92 -11.42 5.51 11.29
N CYS A 93 -10.47 6.44 11.35
CA CYS A 93 -10.34 7.52 10.38
C CYS A 93 -8.93 7.54 9.78
N TYR A 94 -8.84 7.13 8.53
CA TYR A 94 -7.58 7.04 7.79
C TYR A 94 -6.80 8.37 7.82
N PHE A 95 -7.50 9.48 7.61
CA PHE A 95 -6.91 10.82 7.59
C PHE A 95 -6.43 11.30 8.95
N CYS A 96 -6.96 10.76 10.06
CA CYS A 96 -6.47 11.07 11.40
C CYS A 96 -5.29 10.18 11.80
N MET A 97 -5.29 8.94 11.33
CA MET A 97 -4.29 7.94 11.70
C MET A 97 -2.98 8.06 10.91
N VAL A 98 -3.02 8.61 9.68
CA VAL A 98 -1.79 8.93 8.95
C VAL A 98 -1.12 10.16 9.59
N PRO A 99 0.21 10.15 9.84
CA PRO A 99 0.92 11.28 10.41
C PRO A 99 0.64 12.59 9.69
N CYS A 100 0.51 13.71 10.41
CA CYS A 100 0.16 15.02 9.87
C CYS A 100 0.95 15.36 8.61
N VAL A 101 0.26 15.44 7.48
CA VAL A 101 0.85 15.64 6.16
C VAL A 101 0.69 17.13 5.83
N GLY A 102 1.73 17.94 5.93
CA GLY A 102 1.59 19.38 5.67
C GLY A 102 2.89 20.12 5.37
N GLN A 103 2.77 21.31 4.77
CA GLN A 103 3.90 22.21 4.56
C GLN A 103 4.61 22.55 5.88
N ALA A 104 3.86 22.65 6.99
CA ALA A 104 4.42 22.87 8.34
C ALA A 104 5.31 21.73 8.86
N THR A 105 5.13 20.50 8.34
CA THR A 105 5.87 19.30 8.79
C THR A 105 7.10 18.95 7.94
N GLY A 106 7.41 19.73 6.89
CA GLY A 106 8.60 19.51 6.06
C GLY A 106 8.66 18.12 5.39
N MET A 107 7.50 17.59 5.01
CA MET A 107 7.38 16.23 4.50
C MET A 107 7.92 16.14 3.07
N SER A 108 9.09 15.52 2.89
CA SER A 108 9.75 15.36 1.59
C SER A 108 9.35 14.05 0.92
N LYS A 109 9.59 13.92 -0.39
CA LYS A 109 9.37 12.67 -1.14
C LYS A 109 10.07 11.45 -0.50
N LYS A 110 11.24 11.65 0.12
CA LYS A 110 12.01 10.58 0.81
C LYS A 110 11.32 10.09 2.09
N LYS A 111 10.57 10.98 2.77
CA LYS A 111 9.81 10.61 3.97
C LYS A 111 8.47 9.94 3.63
N LYS A 112 7.99 10.07 2.38
CA LYS A 112 6.73 9.46 1.93
C LYS A 112 6.77 7.93 1.97
N SER A 113 7.88 7.30 1.56
CA SER A 113 7.99 5.84 1.55
C SER A 113 8.00 5.22 2.96
N VAL A 114 8.27 6.02 3.98
CA VAL A 114 8.28 5.59 5.40
C VAL A 114 6.89 5.76 6.05
N ILE A 115 5.94 6.39 5.36
CA ILE A 115 4.59 6.57 5.91
C ILE A 115 3.92 5.20 6.05
N ASN A 116 3.57 4.85 7.28
CA ASN A 116 2.72 3.71 7.54
C ASN A 116 1.26 4.07 7.21
N TYR A 117 0.71 3.39 6.22
CA TYR A 117 -0.70 3.54 5.83
C TYR A 117 -1.53 2.44 6.48
N PRO A 118 -2.48 2.78 7.37
CA PRO A 118 -3.28 1.80 8.09
C PRO A 118 -4.27 1.11 7.15
N ASN A 119 -4.60 -0.15 7.47
CA ASN A 119 -5.68 -0.88 6.83
C ASN A 119 -6.80 -1.04 7.86
N ILE A 120 -7.89 -0.28 7.70
CA ILE A 120 -8.97 -0.13 8.70
C ILE A 120 -10.34 -0.28 8.04
N PRO A 121 -11.43 -0.52 8.79
CA PRO A 121 -12.76 -0.72 8.22
C PRO A 121 -13.23 0.43 7.30
N SER A 122 -12.91 1.67 7.65
CA SER A 122 -13.23 2.85 6.82
C SER A 122 -12.35 3.04 5.58
N ALA A 123 -11.20 2.38 5.51
CA ALA A 123 -10.21 2.59 4.47
C ALA A 123 -9.37 1.32 4.26
N MET A 124 -9.82 0.49 3.31
CA MET A 124 -9.12 -0.76 2.96
C MET A 124 -8.10 -0.51 1.86
N ARG A 125 -6.87 -0.98 2.06
CA ARG A 125 -5.75 -0.74 1.15
C ARG A 125 -5.93 -1.46 -0.20
N PRO A 126 -5.31 -0.94 -1.27
CA PRO A 126 -5.32 -1.61 -2.57
C PRO A 126 -4.75 -3.03 -2.47
N VAL A 127 -5.35 -3.96 -3.22
CA VAL A 127 -4.90 -5.35 -3.25
C VAL A 127 -4.07 -5.59 -4.51
N PRO A 128 -2.80 -6.03 -4.39
CA PRO A 128 -1.95 -6.35 -5.53
C PRO A 128 -2.54 -7.42 -6.46
N HIS A 129 -2.00 -7.53 -7.67
CA HIS A 129 -2.33 -8.65 -8.55
C HIS A 129 -1.72 -9.95 -7.98
N LYS A 130 -2.45 -11.08 -8.09
CA LYS A 130 -2.07 -12.39 -7.52
C LYS A 130 -0.67 -12.91 -7.93
N ASN A 131 -0.05 -12.33 -8.98
CA ASN A 131 1.24 -12.76 -9.52
C ASN A 131 2.40 -11.82 -9.16
N GLU A 132 2.17 -10.72 -8.44
CA GLU A 132 3.26 -9.88 -7.91
C GLU A 132 3.67 -10.39 -6.52
N SER A 133 4.33 -11.55 -6.51
CA SER A 133 5.12 -12.00 -5.37
C SER A 133 6.53 -11.43 -5.50
N ASP A 134 6.93 -10.66 -4.49
CA ASP A 134 8.30 -10.35 -4.08
C ASP A 134 9.28 -9.87 -5.15
N HIS A 135 9.17 -8.63 -5.64
CA HIS A 135 10.35 -7.84 -6.05
C HIS A 135 10.09 -6.36 -5.74
N GLY A 136 10.78 -5.83 -4.73
CA GLY A 136 10.68 -4.44 -4.29
C GLY A 136 10.82 -3.44 -5.46
N ASP A 137 9.92 -2.45 -5.46
CA ASP A 137 9.84 -1.33 -6.40
C ASP A 137 11.14 -0.49 -6.30
N ARG A 138 12.21 -0.93 -6.96
CA ARG A 138 13.36 -0.08 -7.29
C ARG A 138 12.84 0.99 -8.24
N VAL A 139 12.68 2.19 -7.69
CA VAL A 139 12.39 3.43 -8.40
C VAL A 139 13.39 3.59 -9.55
N ILE A 140 12.99 3.24 -10.78
CA ILE A 140 13.73 3.60 -11.97
C ILE A 140 13.46 5.09 -12.22
N ARG A 141 14.46 5.89 -11.85
CA ARG A 141 14.65 7.25 -12.36
C ARG A 141 14.84 7.14 -13.87
N GLN A 142 14.11 7.97 -14.61
CA GLN A 142 14.41 8.21 -16.02
C GLN A 142 15.72 9.00 -16.09
N GLU A 143 16.75 8.38 -16.64
CA GLU A 143 17.86 9.07 -17.29
C GLU A 143 17.82 8.70 -18.77
N GLU A 144 18.07 9.72 -19.59
CA GLU A 144 17.90 9.75 -21.03
C GLU A 144 19.05 9.00 -21.75
N ASP A 145 18.67 8.38 -22.88
CA ASP A 145 19.43 8.18 -24.13
C ASP A 145 20.76 7.37 -24.15
N MET A 146 20.71 6.17 -24.75
CA MET A 146 21.47 5.74 -25.95
C MET A 146 21.68 4.20 -26.02
N PRO A 147 21.68 3.58 -27.23
CA PRO A 147 21.65 2.12 -27.40
C PRO A 147 23.05 1.53 -27.64
N SER A 148 23.32 0.34 -27.10
CA SER A 148 24.02 -0.74 -27.83
C SER A 148 24.16 -2.03 -27.03
N THR A 149 24.18 -3.10 -27.82
CA THR A 149 24.18 -4.54 -27.53
C THR A 149 25.39 -5.03 -26.72
N SER A 150 25.23 -6.03 -25.85
CA SER A 150 26.02 -7.28 -25.89
C SER A 150 25.45 -8.33 -24.90
N ARG A 151 25.71 -9.60 -25.21
CA ARG A 151 25.13 -10.83 -24.63
C ARG A 151 25.73 -11.14 -23.24
N ASP A 152 24.93 -11.69 -22.33
CA ASP A 152 25.40 -12.26 -21.05
C ASP A 152 24.95 -13.74 -20.96
N PRO A 153 25.80 -14.69 -20.53
CA PRO A 153 25.53 -16.12 -20.59
C PRO A 153 24.74 -16.66 -19.38
N ASP A 154 23.80 -17.55 -19.69
CA ASP A 154 23.17 -18.63 -18.92
C ASP A 154 23.20 -18.57 -17.37
N PHE A 155 22.09 -18.12 -16.79
CA PHE A 155 21.75 -18.28 -15.38
C PHE A 155 21.32 -19.73 -15.09
N ILE A 156 22.08 -20.45 -14.26
CA ILE A 156 21.71 -21.79 -13.76
C ILE A 156 20.96 -21.62 -12.43
N PRO A 157 19.69 -22.05 -12.31
CA PRO A 157 18.96 -21.99 -11.05
C PRO A 157 19.41 -23.13 -10.14
N SER A 158 20.05 -22.79 -9.01
CA SER A 158 20.30 -23.73 -7.92
C SER A 158 18.97 -24.22 -7.35
N THR A 159 18.67 -25.48 -7.60
CA THR A 159 17.56 -26.23 -7.02
C THR A 159 17.87 -26.58 -5.56
N SER A 160 17.56 -25.69 -4.61
CA SER A 160 17.38 -26.11 -3.20
C SER A 160 15.90 -26.07 -2.85
N CYS A 161 15.34 -27.27 -2.72
CA CYS A 161 14.00 -27.64 -2.33
C CYS A 161 13.39 -26.78 -1.21
N HIS A 162 12.19 -26.26 -1.50
CA HIS A 162 11.33 -25.53 -0.59
C HIS A 162 10.88 -26.39 0.59
N GLN A 163 11.30 -26.02 1.81
CA GLN A 163 10.57 -26.37 3.02
C GLN A 163 10.26 -25.09 3.78
N PRO A 164 9.00 -24.84 4.19
CA PRO A 164 8.65 -23.65 4.95
C PRO A 164 9.46 -23.60 6.25
N HIS A 165 10.09 -22.46 6.51
CA HIS A 165 10.83 -22.22 7.77
C HIS A 165 9.89 -22.42 8.96
N LYS A 166 10.30 -23.25 9.91
CA LYS A 166 9.60 -23.43 11.19
C LYS A 166 10.36 -22.68 12.27
N ILE A 167 9.62 -21.97 13.10
CA ILE A 167 10.15 -21.19 14.20
C ILE A 167 10.65 -22.16 15.28
N THR A 168 11.92 -22.06 15.58
CA THR A 168 12.59 -22.80 16.65
C THR A 168 12.25 -22.19 18.02
N GLN A 169 12.47 -22.94 19.10
CA GLN A 169 12.23 -22.40 20.45
C GLN A 169 13.15 -21.23 20.78
N SER A 170 14.39 -21.21 20.26
CA SER A 170 15.32 -20.08 20.40
C SER A 170 14.79 -18.82 19.72
N GLU A 171 14.31 -18.94 18.48
CA GLU A 171 13.72 -17.80 17.76
C GLU A 171 12.46 -17.29 18.46
N LEU A 172 11.62 -18.18 19.00
CA LEU A 172 10.47 -17.78 19.79
C LEU A 172 10.87 -17.00 21.05
N ASN A 173 11.93 -17.44 21.73
CA ASN A 173 12.44 -16.75 22.93
C ASN A 173 13.04 -15.38 22.58
N ASP A 174 13.78 -15.28 21.48
CA ASP A 174 14.33 -14.03 20.99
C ASP A 174 13.20 -13.05 20.61
N LEU A 175 12.15 -13.52 19.94
CA LEU A 175 10.96 -12.71 19.63
C LEU A 175 10.26 -12.19 20.88
N VAL A 176 10.13 -13.00 21.93
CA VAL A 176 9.53 -12.57 23.21
C VAL A 176 10.36 -11.48 23.87
N ARG A 177 11.70 -11.59 23.80
CA ARG A 177 12.63 -10.60 24.36
C ARG A 177 12.64 -9.31 23.56
N ASP A 178 12.78 -9.39 22.24
CA ASP A 178 12.91 -8.24 21.35
C ASP A 178 11.63 -7.39 21.29
N LEU A 179 10.47 -8.03 21.49
CA LEU A 179 9.17 -7.37 21.53
C LEU A 179 8.73 -7.01 22.96
N GLU A 180 9.58 -7.26 23.97
CA GLU A 180 9.31 -7.00 25.39
C GLU A 180 7.93 -7.52 25.84
N LEU A 181 7.57 -8.74 25.42
CA LEU A 181 6.22 -9.25 25.64
C LEU A 181 6.00 -9.60 27.12
N PRO A 182 4.94 -9.08 27.77
CA PRO A 182 4.55 -9.54 29.10
C PRO A 182 4.14 -11.02 29.03
N LYS A 183 4.39 -11.77 30.11
CA LYS A 183 4.25 -13.24 30.19
C LYS A 183 2.96 -13.77 29.56
N CYS A 184 1.80 -13.19 29.88
CA CYS A 184 0.52 -13.64 29.34
C CYS A 184 0.41 -13.50 27.80
N LYS A 185 1.07 -12.49 27.21
CA LYS A 185 1.11 -12.28 25.76
C LYS A 185 2.13 -13.21 25.08
N ALA A 186 3.25 -13.49 25.73
CA ALA A 186 4.22 -14.46 25.26
C ALA A 186 3.63 -15.89 25.20
N GLU A 187 2.87 -16.28 26.23
CA GLU A 187 2.14 -17.55 26.27
C GLU A 187 1.07 -17.63 25.16
N LEU A 188 0.33 -16.54 24.93
CA LEU A 188 -0.65 -16.47 23.85
C LEU A 188 0.01 -16.59 22.47
N LEU A 189 1.15 -15.94 22.25
CA LEU A 189 1.93 -16.04 21.02
C LEU A 189 2.37 -17.49 20.77
N GLY A 190 2.98 -18.13 21.77
CA GLY A 190 3.41 -19.53 21.66
C GLY A 190 2.23 -20.48 21.37
N SER A 191 1.09 -20.27 22.02
CA SER A 191 -0.12 -21.06 21.78
C SER A 191 -0.64 -20.95 20.34
N ARG A 192 -0.63 -19.74 19.77
CA ARG A 192 -1.05 -19.49 18.37
C ARG A 192 -0.08 -20.07 17.36
N LEU A 193 1.22 -19.91 17.56
CA LEU A 193 2.24 -20.47 16.68
C LEU A 193 2.20 -22.00 16.66
N ARG A 194 1.94 -22.62 17.82
CA ARG A 194 1.68 -24.06 17.93
C ARG A 194 0.42 -24.48 17.17
N GLN A 195 -0.67 -23.73 17.32
CA GLN A 195 -1.93 -23.99 16.60
C GLN A 195 -1.75 -23.95 15.07
N TRP A 196 -0.84 -23.12 14.57
CA TRP A 196 -0.56 -22.98 13.14
C TRP A 196 0.48 -23.97 12.59
N ASN A 197 0.98 -24.91 13.41
CA ASN A 197 2.07 -25.82 13.04
C ASN A 197 3.34 -25.09 12.54
N LEU A 198 3.54 -23.87 13.00
CA LEU A 198 4.71 -23.04 12.65
C LEU A 198 5.87 -23.21 13.61
N LEU A 199 5.66 -23.89 14.74
CA LEU A 199 6.76 -24.27 15.63
C LEU A 199 7.41 -25.56 15.14
N GLU A 200 8.72 -25.61 15.25
CA GLU A 200 9.45 -26.87 15.12
C GLU A 200 8.99 -27.83 16.23
N LYS A 201 8.78 -29.11 15.87
CA LYS A 201 8.41 -30.12 16.86
C LYS A 201 9.66 -30.39 17.69
N THR A 202 9.56 -30.12 18.99
CA THR A 202 10.57 -30.51 19.97
C THR A 202 10.55 -32.02 20.18
#